data_AF-A0AA34RE08-F1
#
_entry.id   AF-A0AA34RE08-F1
#
_cell.length_a   1.000
_cell.length_b   1.000
_cell.length_c   1.000
_cell.angle_alpha   90.00
_cell.angle_beta   90.00
_cell.angle_gamma   90.00
#
_symmetry.space_group_name_H-M   'P 1'
#
loop_
_entity.id
_entity.type
_entity.pdbx_description
1 polymer ?
#
loop_
_entity_poly.entity_id
_entity_poly.type
_entity_poly.pdbx_seq_one_letter_code
_entity_poly.pdbx_strand_id
1 'polypeptide(L)'
;MTQYYFLSSFLPSQQPEASPVFSIDILDDLFDLNLSSKDLHYYTVLKRFFDFENFAFFWADKPLPFSFGTVTQENVASLVRYQQWTEDCEFEEFFKDFLLAYRTPKERLKEFSSLVREFLTYYQNSSSQFLREYFTFKQQLRVVLAGFRAKVLHLDVSYLLRNEDSSDPVVLQVLMQKDAPNYELPQEFSDLKDLLADYGRLPHTLHRTLLLYEFHKLEEFYRNAYFDENLILAKAASYMFAIRNHLANAKKGREIINQIEKAITW
;
A
#
# COMPACT_ATOMS: atom_id res chain seq x y z
N MET A 1 23.38 14.80 -12.62
CA MET A 1 24.18 13.76 -11.94
C MET A 1 23.48 13.49 -10.63
N THR A 2 23.11 12.24 -10.35
CA THR A 2 22.28 11.92 -9.18
C THR A 2 23.09 12.03 -7.88
N GLN A 3 22.54 12.70 -6.85
CA GLN A 3 23.25 12.99 -5.60
C GLN A 3 22.83 12.07 -4.44
N TYR A 4 22.91 10.76 -4.62
CA TYR A 4 22.44 9.79 -3.63
C TYR A 4 23.09 9.92 -2.25
N TYR A 5 24.39 10.23 -2.19
CA TYR A 5 25.09 10.43 -0.93
C TYR A 5 24.51 11.61 -0.13
N PHE A 6 24.23 12.73 -0.81
CA PHE A 6 23.61 13.90 -0.21
C PHE A 6 22.21 13.56 0.28
N LEU A 7 21.35 12.99 -0.57
CA LEU A 7 19.99 12.60 -0.20
C LEU A 7 19.96 11.60 0.96
N SER A 8 20.84 10.61 0.94
CA SER A 8 20.93 9.59 1.99
C SER A 8 21.36 10.19 3.34
N SER A 9 22.22 11.20 3.33
CA SER A 9 22.69 11.88 4.54
C SER A 9 21.68 12.91 5.04
N PHE A 10 20.95 13.56 4.11
CA PHE A 10 19.97 14.60 4.42
C PHE A 10 18.67 14.01 4.99
N LEU A 11 18.21 12.88 4.44
CA LEU A 11 16.99 12.22 4.91
C LEU A 11 17.24 11.47 6.23
N PRO A 12 16.67 11.92 7.35
CA PRO A 12 16.81 11.23 8.62
C PRO A 12 16.14 9.87 8.56
N SER A 13 16.61 8.92 9.38
CA SER A 13 15.85 7.69 9.62
C SER A 13 14.51 8.04 10.24
N GLN A 14 13.42 7.61 9.60
CA GLN A 14 12.08 7.85 10.08
C GLN A 14 11.72 6.80 11.14
N GLN A 15 10.88 7.16 12.11
CA GLN A 15 10.24 6.20 13.02
C GLN A 15 8.76 6.08 12.65
N PRO A 16 8.12 4.91 12.80
CA PRO A 16 6.76 4.66 12.29
C PRO A 16 5.69 5.61 12.81
N GLU A 17 5.83 6.09 14.05
CA GLU A 17 4.88 6.99 14.73
C GLU A 17 5.45 8.41 14.94
N ALA A 18 6.67 8.68 14.48
CA ALA A 18 7.25 10.02 14.59
C ALA A 18 6.61 10.97 13.58
N SER A 19 6.46 12.23 13.99
CA SER A 19 6.08 13.28 13.06
C SER A 19 7.12 13.38 11.92
N PRO A 20 6.67 13.57 10.68
CA PRO A 20 7.56 13.85 9.56
C PRO A 20 8.35 15.15 9.83
N VAL A 21 9.66 15.12 9.57
CA VAL A 21 10.58 16.27 9.75
C VAL A 21 10.37 17.37 8.69
N PHE A 22 10.20 16.96 7.44
CA PHE A 22 9.88 17.72 6.23
C PHE A 22 8.43 17.49 5.74
N SER A 23 7.85 18.47 5.04
CA SER A 23 6.61 18.22 4.28
C SER A 23 6.90 17.36 3.04
N ILE A 24 5.85 16.83 2.40
CA ILE A 24 6.00 16.10 1.14
C ILE A 24 6.51 17.03 0.02
N ASP A 25 6.07 18.29 -0.01
CA ASP A 25 6.50 19.26 -1.03
C ASP A 25 8.02 19.52 -0.96
N ILE A 26 8.58 19.59 0.26
CA ILE A 26 10.03 19.73 0.44
C ILE A 26 10.77 18.50 -0.08
N LEU A 27 10.21 17.30 0.09
CA LEU A 27 10.80 16.08 -0.47
C LEU A 27 10.71 16.05 -2.00
N ASP A 28 9.59 16.51 -2.56
CA ASP A 28 9.41 16.61 -4.00
C ASP A 28 10.46 17.55 -4.62
N ASP A 29 10.61 18.75 -4.08
CA ASP A 29 11.64 19.71 -4.52
C ASP A 29 13.06 19.12 -4.39
N LEU A 30 13.33 18.45 -3.27
CA LEU A 30 14.62 17.84 -3.02
C LEU A 30 14.92 16.74 -4.04
N PHE A 31 13.95 15.89 -4.36
CA PHE A 31 14.12 14.79 -5.30
C PHE A 31 14.18 15.27 -6.75
N ASP A 32 13.39 16.27 -7.13
CA ASP A 32 13.42 16.85 -8.47
C ASP A 32 14.82 17.43 -8.79
N LEU A 33 15.43 18.12 -7.82
CA LEU A 33 16.76 18.71 -7.98
C LEU A 33 17.92 17.70 -8.02
N ASN A 34 17.73 16.51 -7.43
CA ASN A 34 18.84 15.60 -7.13
C ASN A 34 18.75 14.23 -7.79
N LEU A 35 17.57 13.80 -8.26
CA LEU A 35 17.37 12.51 -8.92
C LEU A 35 17.50 12.62 -10.44
N SER A 36 17.79 11.50 -11.10
CA SER A 36 17.61 11.42 -12.54
C SER A 36 16.12 11.35 -12.88
N SER A 37 15.73 11.68 -14.11
CA SER A 37 14.33 11.55 -14.54
C SER A 37 13.78 10.13 -14.37
N LYS A 38 14.64 9.11 -14.52
CA LYS A 38 14.30 7.70 -14.31
C LYS A 38 13.99 7.42 -12.83
N ASP A 39 14.82 7.90 -11.91
CA ASP A 39 14.66 7.62 -10.47
C ASP A 39 13.50 8.45 -9.89
N LEU A 40 13.33 9.69 -10.39
CA LEU A 40 12.18 10.53 -10.08
C LEU A 40 10.86 9.88 -10.53
N HIS A 41 10.86 9.21 -11.69
CA HIS A 41 9.71 8.42 -12.13
C HIS A 41 9.39 7.29 -11.15
N TYR A 42 10.38 6.54 -10.64
CA TYR A 42 10.14 5.53 -9.62
C TYR A 42 9.55 6.10 -8.32
N TYR A 43 10.03 7.26 -7.90
CA TYR A 43 9.44 7.97 -6.76
C TYR A 43 7.98 8.38 -7.05
N THR A 44 7.67 8.84 -8.26
CA THR A 44 6.30 9.16 -8.67
C THR A 44 5.39 7.93 -8.63
N VAL A 45 5.86 6.78 -9.12
CA VAL A 45 5.13 5.50 -9.04
C VAL A 45 4.82 5.15 -7.58
N LEU A 46 5.79 5.33 -6.69
CA LEU A 46 5.58 5.11 -5.27
C LEU A 46 4.53 6.06 -4.67
N LYS A 47 4.55 7.34 -5.02
CA LYS A 47 3.49 8.29 -4.60
C LYS A 47 2.11 7.87 -5.12
N ARG A 48 2.02 7.47 -6.40
CA ARG A 48 0.78 6.95 -7.02
C ARG A 48 0.23 5.76 -6.24
N PHE A 49 1.09 4.86 -5.76
CA PHE A 49 0.69 3.75 -4.91
C PHE A 49 0.07 4.22 -3.58
N PHE A 50 0.71 5.17 -2.89
CA PHE A 50 0.18 5.67 -1.62
C PHE A 50 -1.13 6.45 -1.78
N ASP A 51 -1.30 7.14 -2.90
CA ASP A 51 -2.54 7.84 -3.27
C ASP A 51 -3.59 6.94 -3.92
N PHE A 52 -3.27 5.68 -4.23
CA PHE A 52 -4.12 4.85 -5.08
C PHE A 52 -5.52 4.62 -4.49
N GLU A 53 -5.61 4.54 -3.16
CA GLU A 53 -6.88 4.41 -2.43
C GLU A 53 -7.79 5.64 -2.59
N ASN A 54 -7.25 6.80 -2.99
CA ASN A 54 -8.04 8.01 -3.21
C ASN A 54 -9.07 7.85 -4.33
N PHE A 55 -8.83 6.96 -5.31
CA PHE A 55 -9.83 6.62 -6.30
C PHE A 55 -11.07 5.95 -5.67
N ALA A 56 -10.87 5.10 -4.66
CA ALA A 56 -11.98 4.49 -3.93
C ALA A 56 -12.75 5.52 -3.09
N PHE A 57 -12.08 6.48 -2.44
CA PHE A 57 -12.77 7.58 -1.76
C PHE A 57 -13.60 8.42 -2.75
N PHE A 58 -13.01 8.77 -3.88
CA PHE A 58 -13.69 9.50 -4.94
C PHE A 58 -14.93 8.77 -5.47
N TRP A 59 -14.83 7.48 -5.83
CA TRP A 59 -15.98 6.72 -6.31
C TRP A 59 -17.03 6.44 -5.23
N ALA A 60 -16.65 6.49 -3.95
CA ALA A 60 -17.57 6.41 -2.82
C ALA A 60 -18.23 7.75 -2.47
N ASP A 61 -17.96 8.82 -3.25
CA ASP A 61 -18.41 10.18 -2.97
C ASP A 61 -18.01 10.64 -1.55
N LYS A 62 -16.78 10.30 -1.16
CA LYS A 62 -16.18 10.67 0.12
C LYS A 62 -15.01 11.64 -0.10
N PRO A 63 -14.78 12.57 0.84
CA PRO A 63 -13.58 13.41 0.79
C PRO A 63 -12.33 12.53 0.85
N LEU A 64 -11.33 12.87 0.05
CA LEU A 64 -10.02 12.21 0.10
C LEU A 64 -9.37 12.54 1.46
N PRO A 65 -8.93 11.53 2.23
CA PRO A 65 -8.41 11.77 3.57
C PRO A 65 -7.08 12.50 3.56
N PHE A 66 -6.24 12.18 2.58
CA PHE A 66 -4.91 12.77 2.37
C PHE A 66 -4.40 12.44 0.97
N SER A 67 -3.48 13.25 0.45
CA SER A 67 -2.78 13.00 -0.81
C SER A 67 -1.31 13.38 -0.68
N PHE A 68 -0.45 12.59 -1.32
CA PHE A 68 0.96 12.91 -1.54
C PHE A 68 1.16 13.77 -2.80
N GLY A 69 0.09 14.18 -3.49
CA GLY A 69 0.12 15.12 -4.61
C GLY A 69 -0.12 14.47 -5.98
N THR A 70 -0.33 13.16 -6.06
CA THR A 70 -0.62 12.49 -7.35
C THR A 70 -2.12 12.38 -7.61
N VAL A 71 -2.92 11.99 -6.61
CA VAL A 71 -4.39 11.94 -6.69
C VAL A 71 -4.96 12.82 -5.58
N THR A 72 -5.35 14.05 -5.94
CA THR A 72 -5.86 15.08 -5.04
C THR A 72 -7.37 15.28 -5.22
N GLN A 73 -7.98 16.04 -4.30
CA GLN A 73 -9.41 16.37 -4.38
C GLN A 73 -9.74 17.18 -5.65
N GLU A 74 -8.78 18.00 -6.10
CA GLU A 74 -8.89 18.90 -7.24
C GLU A 74 -8.69 18.18 -8.57
N ASN A 75 -7.81 17.16 -8.63
CA ASN A 75 -7.45 16.51 -9.88
C ASN A 75 -8.16 15.17 -10.13
N VAL A 76 -8.65 14.45 -9.12
CA VAL A 76 -9.10 13.04 -9.29
C VAL A 76 -10.19 12.88 -10.36
N ALA A 77 -11.10 13.84 -10.47
CA ALA A 77 -12.15 13.83 -11.48
C ALA A 77 -11.59 14.00 -12.91
N SER A 78 -10.57 14.86 -13.10
CA SER A 78 -9.93 15.05 -14.40
C SER A 78 -9.08 13.84 -14.76
N LEU A 79 -8.32 13.28 -13.81
CA LEU A 79 -7.51 12.07 -14.05
C LEU A 79 -8.38 10.92 -14.57
N VAL A 80 -9.52 10.64 -13.91
CA VAL A 80 -10.44 9.57 -14.33
C VAL A 80 -11.12 9.88 -15.66
N ARG A 81 -11.47 11.14 -15.92
CA ARG A 81 -12.15 11.54 -17.17
C ARG A 81 -11.23 11.43 -18.39
N TYR A 82 -10.00 11.90 -18.26
CA TYR A 82 -9.03 11.94 -19.33
C TYR A 82 -8.14 10.69 -19.38
N GLN A 83 -8.23 9.81 -18.38
CA GLN A 83 -7.46 8.57 -18.26
C GLN A 83 -5.95 8.81 -18.30
N GLN A 84 -5.51 9.86 -17.60
CA GLN A 84 -4.13 10.31 -17.59
C GLN A 84 -3.72 10.77 -16.20
N TRP A 85 -2.46 10.51 -15.84
CA TRP A 85 -1.81 11.02 -14.63
C TRP A 85 -1.43 12.49 -14.75
N THR A 86 -0.96 12.91 -15.93
CA THR A 86 -0.63 14.30 -16.29
C THR A 86 -0.95 14.53 -17.78
N GLU A 87 -0.75 15.74 -18.30
CA GLU A 87 -0.98 16.04 -19.73
C GLU A 87 -0.14 15.16 -20.67
N ASP A 88 1.05 14.75 -20.24
CA ASP A 88 2.00 13.94 -21.03
C ASP A 88 2.13 12.49 -20.54
N CYS A 89 1.33 12.08 -19.55
CA CYS A 89 1.43 10.74 -18.96
C CYS A 89 0.05 10.11 -18.82
N GLU A 90 -0.28 9.22 -19.74
CA GLU A 90 -1.50 8.43 -19.67
C GLU A 90 -1.46 7.41 -18.52
N PHE A 91 -2.64 6.95 -18.11
CA PHE A 91 -2.75 5.77 -17.26
C PHE A 91 -2.16 4.53 -17.95
N GLU A 92 -1.69 3.61 -17.14
CA GLU A 92 -1.30 2.28 -17.59
C GLU A 92 -2.54 1.54 -18.14
N GLU A 93 -2.32 0.66 -19.13
CA GLU A 93 -3.41 -0.03 -19.84
C GLU A 93 -4.37 -0.78 -18.89
N PHE A 94 -3.85 -1.40 -17.82
CA PHE A 94 -4.70 -2.10 -16.84
C PHE A 94 -5.73 -1.17 -16.18
N PHE A 95 -5.40 0.10 -15.98
CA PHE A 95 -6.29 1.08 -15.36
C PHE A 95 -7.33 1.55 -16.39
N LYS A 96 -6.90 1.79 -17.63
CA LYS A 96 -7.82 2.13 -18.74
C LYS A 96 -8.84 1.01 -18.95
N ASP A 97 -8.37 -0.23 -19.02
CA ASP A 97 -9.19 -1.44 -19.14
C ASP A 97 -10.18 -1.55 -17.97
N PHE A 98 -9.75 -1.27 -16.74
CA PHE A 98 -10.62 -1.23 -15.58
C PHE A 98 -11.74 -0.18 -15.72
N LEU A 99 -11.42 1.04 -16.17
CA LEU A 99 -12.41 2.09 -16.39
C LEU A 99 -13.38 1.77 -17.55
N LEU A 100 -12.92 0.99 -18.53
CA LEU A 100 -13.74 0.49 -19.63
C LEU A 100 -14.66 -0.65 -19.21
N ALA A 101 -14.18 -1.56 -18.35
CA ALA A 101 -14.95 -2.70 -17.84
C ALA A 101 -16.00 -2.27 -16.81
N TYR A 102 -15.68 -1.29 -15.96
CA TYR A 102 -16.53 -0.85 -14.85
C TYR A 102 -16.91 0.63 -15.02
N ARG A 103 -18.16 0.88 -15.43
CA ARG A 103 -18.61 2.20 -15.88
C ARG A 103 -19.12 3.07 -14.75
N THR A 104 -19.72 2.46 -13.73
CA THR A 104 -20.30 3.19 -12.61
C THR A 104 -19.34 3.25 -11.41
N PRO A 105 -19.42 4.30 -10.56
CA PRO A 105 -18.64 4.36 -9.32
C PRO A 105 -18.86 3.13 -8.42
N LYS A 106 -20.08 2.60 -8.36
CA LYS A 106 -20.44 1.42 -7.57
C LYS A 106 -19.75 0.15 -8.06
N GLU A 107 -19.68 -0.08 -9.37
CA GLU A 107 -18.95 -1.21 -9.95
C GLU A 107 -17.45 -1.08 -9.67
N ARG A 108 -16.89 0.12 -9.87
CA ARG A 108 -15.47 0.39 -9.62
C ARG A 108 -15.09 0.16 -8.16
N LEU A 109 -15.93 0.56 -7.21
CA LEU A 109 -15.72 0.26 -5.80
C LEU A 109 -15.72 -1.25 -5.52
N LYS A 110 -16.68 -1.97 -6.08
CA LYS A 110 -16.82 -3.42 -5.87
C LYS A 110 -15.60 -4.18 -6.37
N GLU A 111 -15.05 -3.74 -7.50
CA GLU A 111 -13.92 -4.40 -8.15
C GLU A 111 -12.58 -3.69 -7.86
N PHE A 112 -12.54 -2.67 -7.00
CA PHE A 112 -11.31 -1.91 -6.72
C PHE A 112 -10.13 -2.80 -6.27
N SER A 113 -10.43 -3.89 -5.56
CA SER A 113 -9.41 -4.85 -5.14
C SER A 113 -8.66 -5.50 -6.31
N SER A 114 -9.31 -5.72 -7.47
CA SER A 114 -8.63 -6.22 -8.68
C SER A 114 -7.75 -5.13 -9.29
N LEU A 115 -8.19 -3.88 -9.30
CA LEU A 115 -7.38 -2.75 -9.76
C LEU A 115 -6.09 -2.58 -8.93
N VAL A 116 -6.18 -2.72 -7.60
CA VAL A 116 -4.99 -2.72 -6.73
C VAL A 116 -4.04 -3.86 -7.06
N ARG A 117 -4.57 -5.06 -7.29
CA ARG A 117 -3.77 -6.22 -7.71
C ARG A 117 -3.04 -5.94 -9.04
N GLU A 118 -3.75 -5.43 -10.03
CA GLU A 118 -3.17 -5.11 -11.34
C GLU A 118 -2.05 -4.08 -11.22
N PHE A 119 -2.26 -3.03 -10.42
CA PHE A 119 -1.22 -2.03 -10.13
C PHE A 119 0.03 -2.68 -9.55
N LEU A 120 -0.12 -3.50 -8.50
CA LEU A 120 1.01 -4.16 -7.86
C LEU A 120 1.72 -5.11 -8.82
N THR A 121 0.97 -5.93 -9.54
CA THR A 121 1.49 -6.93 -10.49
C THR A 121 2.22 -6.27 -11.66
N TYR A 122 1.68 -5.17 -12.20
CA TYR A 122 2.30 -4.42 -13.28
C TYR A 122 3.70 -3.92 -12.86
N TYR A 123 3.80 -3.33 -11.67
CA TYR A 123 5.06 -2.76 -11.18
C TYR A 123 6.02 -3.78 -10.55
N GLN A 124 5.61 -5.04 -10.37
CA GLN A 124 6.54 -6.14 -10.08
C GLN A 124 7.51 -6.42 -11.23
N ASN A 125 7.22 -5.97 -12.45
CA ASN A 125 8.13 -6.04 -13.59
C ASN A 125 8.97 -4.76 -13.78
N SER A 126 8.95 -3.84 -12.80
CA SER A 126 9.72 -2.60 -12.83
C SER A 126 11.23 -2.87 -12.94
N SER A 127 11.95 -1.98 -13.61
CA SER A 127 13.42 -2.02 -13.64
C SER A 127 14.06 -1.54 -12.31
N SER A 128 13.28 -0.96 -11.39
CA SER A 128 13.73 -0.67 -10.02
C SER A 128 13.61 -1.91 -9.13
N GLN A 129 14.71 -2.35 -8.53
CA GLN A 129 14.69 -3.48 -7.60
C GLN A 129 13.77 -3.23 -6.40
N PHE A 130 13.89 -2.06 -5.78
CA PHE A 130 13.03 -1.68 -4.66
C PHE A 130 11.54 -1.76 -5.00
N LEU A 131 11.10 -1.18 -6.13
CA LEU A 131 9.68 -1.23 -6.50
C LEU A 131 9.19 -2.66 -6.74
N ARG A 132 10.01 -3.52 -7.40
CA ARG A 132 9.63 -4.93 -7.58
C ARG A 132 9.44 -5.62 -6.23
N GLU A 133 10.45 -5.56 -5.36
CA GLU A 133 10.45 -6.25 -4.07
C GLU A 133 9.33 -5.74 -3.16
N TYR A 134 9.17 -4.41 -3.08
CA TYR A 134 8.14 -3.79 -2.25
C TYR A 134 6.73 -4.16 -2.73
N PHE A 135 6.45 -4.11 -4.05
CA PHE A 135 5.13 -4.45 -4.56
C PHE A 135 4.85 -5.96 -4.59
N THR A 136 5.86 -6.82 -4.71
CA THR A 136 5.73 -8.25 -4.42
C THR A 136 5.31 -8.47 -2.98
N PHE A 137 6.00 -7.85 -2.02
CA PHE A 137 5.65 -7.94 -0.61
C PHE A 137 4.23 -7.46 -0.32
N LYS A 138 3.84 -6.28 -0.85
CA LYS A 138 2.49 -5.73 -0.64
C LYS A 138 1.40 -6.64 -1.21
N GLN A 139 1.64 -7.25 -2.36
CA GLN A 139 0.70 -8.19 -2.97
C GLN A 139 0.57 -9.48 -2.16
N GLN A 140 1.69 -10.09 -1.78
CA GLN A 140 1.71 -11.31 -0.97
C GLN A 140 1.09 -11.09 0.42
N LEU A 141 1.42 -9.97 1.08
CA LEU A 141 0.82 -9.60 2.36
C LEU A 141 -0.71 -9.49 2.25
N ARG A 142 -1.21 -8.86 1.17
CA ARG A 142 -2.67 -8.75 0.94
C ARG A 142 -3.33 -10.12 0.82
N VAL A 143 -2.70 -11.08 0.13
CA VAL A 143 -3.18 -12.47 0.00
C VAL A 143 -3.18 -13.20 1.34
N VAL A 144 -2.07 -13.10 2.10
CA VAL A 144 -1.95 -13.71 3.43
C VAL A 144 -3.00 -13.17 4.40
N LEU A 145 -3.18 -11.85 4.44
CA LEU A 145 -4.19 -11.23 5.30
C LEU A 145 -5.62 -11.57 4.86
N ALA A 146 -5.87 -11.74 3.56
CA ALA A 146 -7.17 -12.19 3.07
C ALA A 146 -7.46 -13.63 3.51
N GLY A 147 -6.49 -14.53 3.43
CA GLY A 147 -6.60 -15.91 3.93
C GLY A 147 -6.86 -15.97 5.42
N PHE A 148 -6.11 -15.19 6.20
CA PHE A 148 -6.31 -15.08 7.64
C PHE A 148 -7.72 -14.58 7.99
N ARG A 149 -8.16 -13.48 7.36
CA ARG A 149 -9.50 -12.91 7.59
C ARG A 149 -10.61 -13.87 7.17
N ALA A 150 -10.42 -14.62 6.08
CA ALA A 150 -11.37 -15.63 5.65
C ALA A 150 -11.61 -16.67 6.76
N LYS A 151 -10.54 -17.10 7.44
CA LYS A 151 -10.61 -18.05 8.55
C LYS A 151 -11.28 -17.47 9.79
N VAL A 152 -10.92 -16.25 10.18
CA VAL A 152 -11.53 -15.58 11.33
C VAL A 152 -13.03 -15.30 11.13
N LEU A 153 -13.42 -14.95 9.90
CA LEU A 153 -14.80 -14.56 9.57
C LEU A 153 -15.64 -15.69 8.96
N HIS A 154 -15.10 -16.91 8.87
CA HIS A 154 -15.76 -18.07 8.24
C HIS A 154 -16.24 -17.80 6.80
N LEU A 155 -15.43 -17.10 6.01
CA LEU A 155 -15.70 -16.80 4.60
C LEU A 155 -14.98 -17.79 3.67
N ASP A 156 -15.52 -18.00 2.47
CA ASP A 156 -14.86 -18.79 1.43
C ASP A 156 -13.66 -18.04 0.86
N VAL A 157 -12.45 -18.51 1.20
CA VAL A 157 -11.19 -17.93 0.72
C VAL A 157 -11.06 -18.01 -0.81
N SER A 158 -11.62 -19.04 -1.46
CA SER A 158 -11.61 -19.15 -2.92
C SER A 158 -12.39 -18.03 -3.57
N TYR A 159 -13.47 -17.57 -2.94
CA TYR A 159 -14.23 -16.42 -3.43
C TYR A 159 -13.47 -15.11 -3.26
N LEU A 160 -12.75 -14.94 -2.13
CA LEU A 160 -11.96 -13.74 -1.86
C LEU A 160 -10.75 -13.62 -2.78
N LEU A 161 -10.10 -14.74 -3.09
CA LEU A 161 -8.92 -14.81 -3.96
C LEU A 161 -9.26 -15.17 -5.42
N ARG A 162 -10.53 -15.11 -5.82
CA ARG A 162 -10.99 -15.49 -7.18
C ARG A 162 -10.32 -14.70 -8.30
N ASN A 163 -9.88 -13.48 -7.97
CA ASN A 163 -9.21 -12.58 -8.88
C ASN A 163 -7.70 -12.57 -8.62
N GLU A 164 -7.11 -13.54 -7.91
CA GLU A 164 -5.65 -13.63 -7.73
C GLU A 164 -5.05 -14.65 -8.71
N ASP A 165 -3.75 -14.57 -8.95
CA ASP A 165 -3.06 -15.56 -9.78
C ASP A 165 -2.86 -16.87 -9.00
N SER A 166 -3.61 -17.92 -9.36
CA SER A 166 -3.52 -19.23 -8.72
C SER A 166 -2.19 -19.96 -8.93
N SER A 167 -1.33 -19.47 -9.83
CA SER A 167 0.03 -19.99 -10.03
C SER A 167 1.06 -19.38 -9.07
N ASP A 168 0.72 -18.26 -8.41
CA ASP A 168 1.55 -17.68 -7.37
C ASP A 168 1.64 -18.64 -6.17
N PRO A 169 2.85 -18.99 -5.68
CA PRO A 169 3.02 -19.94 -4.59
C PRO A 169 2.31 -19.54 -3.29
N VAL A 170 2.27 -18.26 -2.96
CA VAL A 170 1.59 -17.73 -1.76
C VAL A 170 0.09 -17.86 -1.91
N VAL A 171 -0.46 -17.49 -3.07
CA VAL A 171 -1.89 -17.66 -3.38
C VAL A 171 -2.29 -19.13 -3.29
N LEU A 172 -1.52 -20.01 -3.92
CA LEU A 172 -1.77 -21.44 -3.90
C LEU A 172 -1.74 -22.00 -2.47
N GLN A 173 -0.72 -21.64 -1.68
CA GLN A 173 -0.61 -22.08 -0.29
C GLN A 173 -1.80 -21.63 0.56
N VAL A 174 -2.33 -20.42 0.35
CA VAL A 174 -3.51 -19.93 1.06
C VAL A 174 -4.78 -20.66 0.60
N LEU A 175 -4.94 -20.91 -0.69
CA LEU A 175 -6.08 -21.64 -1.25
C LEU A 175 -6.14 -23.10 -0.78
N MET A 176 -4.98 -23.78 -0.69
CA MET A 176 -4.89 -25.17 -0.21
C MET A 176 -5.36 -25.34 1.23
N GLN A 177 -5.40 -24.25 2.00
CA GLN A 177 -5.83 -24.27 3.39
C GLN A 177 -7.33 -24.00 3.57
N LYS A 178 -8.12 -23.93 2.49
CA LYS A 178 -9.58 -23.66 2.55
C LYS A 178 -10.30 -24.45 3.64
N ASP A 179 -10.07 -25.77 3.68
CA ASP A 179 -10.74 -26.70 4.60
C ASP A 179 -9.90 -27.03 5.84
N ALA A 180 -8.69 -26.47 5.96
CA ALA A 180 -7.83 -26.69 7.11
C ALA A 180 -8.44 -26.10 8.40
N PRO A 181 -8.32 -26.78 9.56
CA PRO A 181 -8.87 -26.28 10.82
C PRO A 181 -8.12 -25.05 11.34
N ASN A 182 -6.83 -24.93 11.03
CA ASN A 182 -5.97 -23.82 11.41
C ASN A 182 -5.45 -23.11 10.16
N TYR A 183 -5.06 -21.85 10.32
CA TYR A 183 -4.38 -21.08 9.28
C TYR A 183 -2.88 -21.07 9.54
N GLU A 184 -2.13 -21.66 8.62
CA GLU A 184 -0.68 -21.70 8.61
C GLU A 184 -0.14 -20.65 7.63
N LEU A 185 0.69 -19.74 8.14
CA LEU A 185 1.28 -18.69 7.32
C LEU A 185 2.39 -19.26 6.44
N PRO A 186 2.58 -18.71 5.22
CA PRO A 186 3.79 -18.94 4.45
C PRO A 186 5.05 -18.61 5.26
N GLN A 187 6.16 -19.28 4.96
CA GLN A 187 7.37 -19.23 5.77
C GLN A 187 7.91 -17.79 5.88
N GLU A 188 7.87 -17.04 4.79
CA GLU A 188 8.29 -15.64 4.69
C GLU A 188 7.42 -14.67 5.51
N PHE A 189 6.25 -15.10 5.97
CA PHE A 189 5.34 -14.36 6.87
C PHE A 189 5.20 -15.03 8.23
N SER A 190 6.10 -15.96 8.60
CA SER A 190 6.01 -16.69 9.87
C SER A 190 6.08 -15.78 11.11
N ASP A 191 6.75 -14.64 10.99
CA ASP A 191 6.83 -13.57 11.99
C ASP A 191 5.49 -12.86 12.26
N LEU A 192 4.51 -12.96 11.35
CA LEU A 192 3.14 -12.50 11.60
C LEU A 192 2.32 -13.43 12.49
N LYS A 193 2.78 -14.66 12.75
CA LYS A 193 1.96 -15.67 13.44
C LYS A 193 1.45 -15.21 14.79
N ASP A 194 2.37 -14.74 15.63
CA ASP A 194 2.04 -14.31 17.00
C ASP A 194 1.17 -13.05 16.97
N LEU A 195 1.49 -12.11 16.08
CA LEU A 195 0.70 -10.89 15.85
C LEU A 195 -0.76 -11.21 15.49
N LEU A 196 -0.97 -12.13 14.54
CA LEU A 196 -2.30 -12.53 14.10
C LEU A 196 -3.05 -13.35 15.15
N ALA A 197 -2.34 -14.17 15.94
CA ALA A 197 -2.95 -14.92 17.04
C ALA A 197 -3.44 -13.98 18.16
N ASP A 198 -2.61 -13.01 18.55
CA ASP A 198 -2.88 -12.12 19.68
C ASP A 198 -3.93 -11.05 19.35
N TYR A 199 -3.88 -10.51 18.12
CA TYR A 199 -4.69 -9.35 17.74
C TYR A 199 -5.66 -9.61 16.62
N GLY A 200 -5.69 -10.81 16.05
CA GLY A 200 -6.50 -11.14 14.87
C GLY A 200 -8.00 -10.84 14.99
N ARG A 201 -8.52 -10.85 16.22
CA ARG A 201 -9.93 -10.55 16.53
C ARG A 201 -10.18 -9.11 16.98
N LEU A 202 -9.13 -8.30 17.09
CA LEU A 202 -9.16 -6.89 17.50
C LEU A 202 -8.74 -6.05 16.29
N PRO A 203 -9.68 -5.65 15.40
CA PRO A 203 -9.35 -5.06 14.10
C PRO A 203 -8.38 -3.89 14.16
N HIS A 204 -8.43 -3.11 15.25
CA HIS A 204 -7.67 -1.89 15.40
C HIS A 204 -6.27 -2.12 15.93
N THR A 205 -6.14 -2.99 16.94
CA THR A 205 -4.83 -3.43 17.40
C THR A 205 -4.14 -4.17 16.28
N LEU A 206 -4.85 -5.05 15.56
CA LEU A 206 -4.35 -5.72 14.36
C LEU A 206 -3.85 -4.72 13.32
N HIS A 207 -4.65 -3.72 12.97
CA HIS A 207 -4.24 -2.71 11.98
C HIS A 207 -2.98 -1.97 12.41
N ARG A 208 -2.90 -1.50 13.67
CA ARG A 208 -1.70 -0.80 14.17
C ARG A 208 -0.47 -1.70 14.16
N THR A 209 -0.59 -2.95 14.61
CA THR A 209 0.56 -3.85 14.65
C THR A 209 0.99 -4.27 13.24
N LEU A 210 0.05 -4.45 12.31
CA LEU A 210 0.36 -4.67 10.89
C LEU A 210 1.10 -3.47 10.29
N LEU A 211 0.74 -2.24 10.66
CA LEU A 211 1.47 -1.07 10.20
C LEU A 211 2.93 -1.08 10.69
N LEU A 212 3.16 -1.44 11.96
CA LEU A 212 4.52 -1.57 12.49
C LEU A 212 5.31 -2.68 11.79
N TYR A 213 4.67 -3.82 11.54
CA TYR A 213 5.25 -4.91 10.78
C TYR A 213 5.66 -4.47 9.37
N GLU A 214 4.77 -3.80 8.64
CA GLU A 214 5.07 -3.29 7.29
C GLU A 214 6.24 -2.30 7.30
N PHE A 215 6.31 -1.43 8.32
CA PHE A 215 7.44 -0.52 8.48
C PHE A 215 8.76 -1.27 8.69
N HIS A 216 8.79 -2.29 9.55
CA HIS A 216 10.00 -3.07 9.76
C HIS A 216 10.42 -3.88 8.53
N LYS A 217 9.47 -4.42 7.77
CA LYS A 217 9.76 -5.04 6.47
C LYS A 217 10.32 -4.04 5.47
N LEU A 218 9.82 -2.81 5.50
CA LEU A 218 10.38 -1.74 4.69
C LEU A 218 11.85 -1.46 5.04
N GLU A 219 12.20 -1.43 6.34
CA GLU A 219 13.58 -1.31 6.82
C GLU A 219 14.50 -2.45 6.36
N GLU A 220 13.97 -3.67 6.25
CA GLU A 220 14.72 -4.83 5.75
C GLU A 220 15.15 -4.66 4.28
N PHE A 221 14.31 -4.07 3.41
CA PHE A 221 14.63 -3.89 2.00
C PHE A 221 15.86 -3.03 1.73
N TYR A 222 16.22 -2.12 2.65
CA TYR A 222 17.35 -1.20 2.46
C TYR A 222 18.45 -1.33 3.51
N ARG A 223 18.39 -2.34 4.39
CA ARG A 223 19.39 -2.54 5.45
C ARG A 223 20.82 -2.65 4.91
N ASN A 224 20.98 -3.22 3.72
CA ASN A 224 22.27 -3.43 3.06
C ASN A 224 22.49 -2.50 1.85
N ALA A 225 21.57 -1.59 1.57
CA ALA A 225 21.68 -0.66 0.45
C ALA A 225 22.54 0.54 0.85
N TYR A 226 23.49 0.94 0.00
CA TYR A 226 24.39 2.05 0.26
C TYR A 226 24.38 3.04 -0.91
N PHE A 227 23.84 4.24 -0.64
CA PHE A 227 23.92 5.40 -1.53
C PHE A 227 23.47 5.13 -2.97
N ASP A 228 22.33 4.45 -3.13
CA ASP A 228 21.71 4.12 -4.42
C ASP A 228 20.23 4.53 -4.46
N GLU A 229 19.56 4.28 -5.58
CA GLU A 229 18.14 4.59 -5.75
C GLU A 229 17.25 3.79 -4.80
N ASN A 230 17.62 2.55 -4.51
CA ASN A 230 16.81 1.65 -3.67
C ASN A 230 16.72 2.19 -2.25
N LEU A 231 17.84 2.67 -1.70
CA LEU A 231 17.87 3.32 -0.40
C LEU A 231 16.99 4.60 -0.37
N ILE A 232 17.07 5.44 -1.41
CA ILE A 232 16.26 6.67 -1.45
C ILE A 232 14.77 6.36 -1.55
N LEU A 233 14.37 5.42 -2.42
CA LEU A 233 12.97 5.03 -2.55
C LEU A 233 12.44 4.39 -1.27
N ALA A 234 13.23 3.58 -0.58
CA ALA A 234 12.82 2.98 0.68
C ALA A 234 12.68 4.00 1.81
N LYS A 235 13.60 4.98 1.88
CA LYS A 235 13.46 6.12 2.80
C LYS A 235 12.21 6.94 2.47
N ALA A 236 11.95 7.22 1.19
CA ALA A 236 10.75 7.93 0.76
C ALA A 236 9.46 7.16 1.12
N ALA A 237 9.43 5.85 0.91
CA ALA A 237 8.33 4.99 1.32
C ALA A 237 8.11 5.03 2.85
N SER A 238 9.19 4.96 3.62
CA SER A 238 9.15 4.98 5.10
C SER A 238 8.56 6.31 5.59
N TYR A 239 8.91 7.38 4.88
CA TYR A 239 8.44 8.71 5.13
C TYR A 239 6.94 8.88 4.85
N MET A 240 6.50 8.47 3.66
CA MET A 240 5.08 8.50 3.28
C MET A 240 4.24 7.63 4.22
N PHE A 241 4.77 6.48 4.61
CA PHE A 241 4.13 5.60 5.59
C PHE A 241 3.96 6.28 6.96
N ALA A 242 5.01 6.92 7.48
CA ALA A 242 4.93 7.63 8.76
C ALA A 242 3.95 8.82 8.70
N ILE A 243 3.92 9.58 7.61
CA ILE A 243 2.92 10.65 7.38
C ILE A 243 1.51 10.05 7.46
N ARG A 244 1.25 9.00 6.69
CA ARG A 244 -0.07 8.36 6.63
C ARG A 244 -0.52 7.84 8.00
N ASN A 245 0.39 7.23 8.76
CA ASN A 245 0.11 6.78 10.12
C ASN A 245 -0.14 7.91 11.10
N HIS A 246 0.62 9.00 11.00
CA HIS A 246 0.43 10.17 11.85
C HIS A 246 -0.95 10.81 11.60
N LEU A 247 -1.36 10.90 10.34
CA LEU A 247 -2.66 11.45 9.91
C LEU A 247 -3.84 10.56 10.28
N ALA A 248 -3.64 9.25 10.32
CA ALA A 248 -4.56 8.30 10.93
C ALA A 248 -4.58 8.54 12.46
N ASN A 249 -5.16 9.67 12.88
CA ASN A 249 -5.14 10.20 14.23
C ASN A 249 -5.48 9.10 15.24
N ALA A 250 -4.45 8.58 15.91
CA ALA A 250 -4.58 7.44 16.81
C ALA A 250 -5.59 7.73 17.93
N LYS A 251 -5.76 8.99 18.35
CA LYS A 251 -6.72 9.37 19.40
C LYS A 251 -8.16 9.36 18.91
N LYS A 252 -8.45 10.02 17.78
CA LYS A 252 -9.80 10.07 17.20
C LYS A 252 -10.25 8.72 16.65
N GLY A 253 -9.31 7.95 16.08
CA GLY A 253 -9.50 6.55 15.75
C GLY A 253 -9.91 5.76 16.99
N ARG A 254 -9.08 5.75 18.04
CA ARG A 254 -9.38 5.03 19.31
C ARG A 254 -10.75 5.37 19.89
N GLU A 255 -11.19 6.62 19.81
CA GLU A 255 -12.50 7.05 20.30
C GLU A 255 -13.67 6.44 19.51
N ILE A 256 -13.63 6.50 18.17
CA ILE A 256 -14.65 5.91 17.28
C ILE A 256 -14.71 4.38 17.48
N ILE A 257 -13.54 3.78 17.65
CA ILE A 257 -13.35 2.34 17.80
C ILE A 257 -13.90 1.84 19.12
N ASN A 258 -13.53 2.49 20.22
CA ASN A 258 -14.05 2.16 21.55
C ASN A 258 -15.57 2.31 21.61
N GLN A 259 -16.17 3.18 20.78
CA GLN A 259 -17.62 3.28 20.65
C GLN A 259 -18.20 2.08 19.88
N ILE A 260 -17.54 1.62 18.82
CA ILE A 260 -17.96 0.42 18.06
C ILE A 260 -17.80 -0.85 18.89
N GLU A 261 -16.69 -1.06 19.59
CA GLU A 261 -16.47 -2.23 20.46
C GLU A 261 -17.45 -2.28 21.63
N LYS A 262 -17.84 -1.12 22.19
CA LYS A 262 -18.91 -1.04 23.19
C LYS A 262 -20.30 -1.30 22.61
N ALA A 263 -20.51 -0.99 21.33
CA ALA A 263 -21.78 -1.22 20.64
C ALA A 263 -21.94 -2.67 20.18
N ILE A 264 -20.83 -3.38 19.95
CA ILE A 264 -20.81 -4.84 19.78
C ILE A 264 -20.82 -5.46 21.18
N THR A 265 -21.95 -5.35 21.88
CA THR A 265 -22.23 -6.20 23.03
C THR A 265 -22.43 -7.64 22.55
N TRP A 266 -21.58 -8.54 23.03
CA TRP A 266 -21.76 -10.00 22.95
C TRP A 266 -22.86 -10.47 23.91
#